data_AF-A0A9W9VW61-F1
#
_entry.id   AF-A0A9W9VW61-F1
#
_cell.length_a   1.000
_cell.length_b   1.000
_cell.length_c   1.000
_cell.angle_alpha   90.00
_cell.angle_beta   90.00
_cell.angle_gamma   90.00
#
_symmetry.space_group_name_H-M   'P 1'
#
loop_
_entity.id
_entity.type
_entity.pdbx_description
1 polymer ?
#
loop_
_entity_poly.entity_id
_entity_poly.type
_entity_poly.pdbx_seq_one_letter_code
_entity_poly.pdbx_strand_id
1 'polypeptide(L)' 'MAASIAPECNDIKERYDTCFLKWYSEKYLRGNTSSNDCEELFKKYKTCLHKSLKEKGIDTMLDDARKSSSETDAEFLKKS' A
#
# COMPACT_ATOMS: atom_id res chain seq x y z
N MET A 1 0.72 15.35 -4.96
CA MET A 1 1.08 13.93 -4.74
C MET A 1 2.32 13.91 -3.86
N ALA A 2 2.36 13.04 -2.85
CA ALA A 2 3.57 12.89 -2.04
C ALA A 2 4.66 12.19 -2.84
N ALA A 3 5.91 12.64 -2.68
CA ALA A 3 7.05 11.94 -3.28
C ALA A 3 7.21 10.55 -2.66
N SER A 4 7.61 9.59 -3.48
CA SER A 4 8.07 8.28 -3.03
C SER A 4 9.45 8.42 -2.37
N ILE A 5 9.77 7.49 -1.47
CA ILE A 5 11.12 7.32 -0.89
C ILE A 5 12.19 7.04 -1.97
N ALA A 6 11.74 6.55 -3.11
CA ALA A 6 12.50 6.22 -4.29
C ALA A 6 12.02 7.09 -5.46
N PRO A 7 12.82 8.08 -5.92
CA PRO A 7 12.44 8.97 -7.01
C PRO A 7 12.03 8.24 -8.29
N GLU A 8 12.65 7.09 -8.56
CA GLU A 8 12.35 6.22 -9.70
C GLU A 8 10.93 5.61 -9.67
N CYS A 9 10.29 5.59 -8.50
CA CYS A 9 8.92 5.08 -8.35
C CYS A 9 7.87 6.19 -8.37
N ASN A 10 8.25 7.48 -8.49
CA ASN A 10 7.31 8.62 -8.41
C ASN A 10 6.23 8.56 -9.48
N ASP A 11 6.59 8.32 -10.74
CA ASP A 11 5.63 8.30 -11.84
C ASP A 11 4.59 7.19 -11.69
N ILE A 12 5.02 6.01 -11.20
CA ILE A 12 4.13 4.86 -10.97
C ILE A 12 3.25 5.13 -9.74
N LYS A 13 3.82 5.73 -8.70
CA LYS A 13 3.10 6.14 -7.49
C LYS A 13 1.98 7.12 -7.82
N GLU A 14 2.25 8.16 -8.60
CA GLU A 14 1.25 9.17 -8.97
C GLU A 14 0.07 8.55 -9.73
N ARG A 15 0.35 7.65 -10.67
CA ARG A 15 -0.70 6.92 -11.41
C ARG A 15 -1.54 6.05 -10.48
N TYR A 16 -0.89 5.32 -9.57
CA TYR A 16 -1.58 4.50 -8.58
C TYR A 16 -2.43 5.35 -7.63
N ASP A 17 -1.86 6.41 -7.03
CA ASP A 17 -2.54 7.30 -6.09
C ASP A 17 -3.75 7.97 -6.76
N THR A 18 -3.63 8.41 -8.01
CA THR A 18 -4.76 8.98 -8.77
C THR A 18 -5.88 7.98 -8.96
N CYS A 19 -5.54 6.74 -9.37
CA CYS A 19 -6.51 5.66 -9.51
C CYS A 19 -7.19 5.34 -8.17
N PHE A 20 -6.39 5.19 -7.12
CA PHE A 20 -6.86 4.84 -5.78
C PHE A 20 -7.79 5.91 -5.22
N LEU A 21 -7.45 7.20 -5.33
CA LEU A 21 -8.31 8.28 -4.84
C LEU A 21 -9.66 8.31 -5.55
N LYS A 22 -9.67 8.10 -6.88
CA LYS A 22 -10.91 8.01 -7.64
C LYS A 22 -11.76 6.81 -7.18
N TRP A 23 -11.16 5.63 -7.10
CA TRP A 23 -11.83 4.42 -6.63
C TRP A 23 -12.34 4.60 -5.19
N TYR A 24 -11.54 5.20 -4.31
CA TYR A 24 -11.89 5.42 -2.92
C TYR A 24 -13.13 6.32 -2.79
N SER A 25 -13.15 7.46 -3.50
CA SER A 25 -14.27 8.40 -3.45
C SER A 25 -15.53 7.90 -4.17
N GLU A 26 -15.39 7.23 -5.32
CA GLU A 26 -16.53 6.85 -6.16
C GLU A 26 -17.09 5.45 -5.85
N LYS A 27 -16.28 4.54 -5.31
CA LYS A 27 -16.65 3.14 -5.08
C LYS A 27 -16.64 2.80 -3.60
N TYR A 28 -15.47 2.88 -2.95
CA TYR A 28 -15.30 2.43 -1.58
C TYR A 28 -16.22 3.17 -0.60
N LEU A 29 -16.20 4.51 -0.60
CA LEU A 29 -17.06 5.33 0.27
C LEU A 29 -18.56 5.20 -0.04
N ARG A 30 -18.91 4.67 -1.22
CA ARG A 30 -20.30 4.41 -1.63
C ARG A 30 -20.72 2.96 -1.40
N GLY A 31 -19.90 2.16 -0.72
CA GLY A 31 -20.20 0.77 -0.38
C GLY A 31 -19.90 -0.24 -1.49
N ASN A 32 -19.28 0.17 -2.60
CA ASN A 32 -18.83 -0.76 -3.64
C ASN A 32 -17.34 -1.06 -3.44
N THR A 33 -17.03 -2.23 -2.88
CA THR A 33 -15.67 -2.63 -2.49
C THR A 33 -15.09 -3.75 -3.37
N SER A 34 -15.87 -4.34 -4.27
CA SER A 34 -15.49 -5.51 -5.05
C SER A 34 -14.62 -5.20 -6.27
N SER A 35 -14.36 -3.93 -6.56
CA SER A 35 -13.65 -3.47 -7.75
C SER A 35 -12.15 -3.37 -7.49
N ASN A 36 -11.34 -4.11 -8.26
CA ASN A 36 -9.88 -4.11 -8.22
C ASN A 36 -9.27 -3.24 -9.32
N ASP A 37 -9.86 -2.08 -9.58
CA ASP A 37 -9.55 -1.22 -10.73
C ASP A 37 -8.08 -0.76 -10.77
N CYS A 38 -7.43 -0.66 -9.59
CA CYS A 38 -6.07 -0.16 -9.44
C CYS A 38 -5.04 -1.26 -9.12
N GLU A 39 -5.43 -2.53 -9.16
CA GLU A 39 -4.57 -3.64 -8.70
C GLU A 39 -3.27 -3.76 -9.50
N GLU A 40 -3.34 -3.62 -10.83
CA GLU A 40 -2.17 -3.70 -11.70
C GLU A 40 -1.20 -2.51 -11.49
N LEU A 41 -1.74 -1.32 -11.24
CA LEU A 41 -0.93 -0.14 -10.89
C LEU A 41 -0.25 -0.34 -9.52
N PHE A 42 -1.00 -0.89 -8.56
CA PHE A 42 -0.49 -1.19 -7.24
C PHE A 42 0.64 -2.21 -7.28
N LYS A 43 0.50 -3.31 -8.03
CA LYS A 43 1.54 -4.34 -8.19
C LYS A 43 2.84 -3.75 -8.73
N LYS A 44 2.75 -2.87 -9.74
CA LYS A 44 3.91 -2.17 -10.33
C LYS A 44 4.58 -1.26 -9.32
N TYR A 45 3.80 -0.42 -8.62
CA TYR A 45 4.33 0.46 -7.59
C TYR A 45 4.97 -0.31 -6.44
N LYS A 46 4.29 -1.36 -5.93
CA LYS A 46 4.77 -2.22 -4.84
C LYS A 46 6.09 -2.89 -5.21
N THR A 47 6.22 -3.40 -6.43
CA THR A 47 7.47 -4.02 -6.90
C THR A 47 8.62 -3.03 -6.92
N CYS A 48 8.38 -1.82 -7.45
CA CYS A 48 9.38 -0.76 -7.47
C CYS A 48 9.81 -0.38 -6.05
N LEU A 49 8.83 -0.11 -5.17
CA LEU A 49 9.09 0.28 -3.79
C LEU A 49 9.85 -0.81 -3.02
N HIS A 50 9.46 -2.07 -3.16
CA HIS A 50 10.08 -3.17 -2.42
C HIS A 50 11.55 -3.37 -2.80
N LYS A 51 11.93 -3.10 -4.05
CA LYS A 51 13.34 -3.09 -4.46
C LYS A 51 14.11 -2.00 -3.71
N SER A 52 13.59 -0.77 -3.71
CA SER A 52 14.27 0.37 -3.07
C SER A 52 14.31 0.24 -1.53
N LEU A 53 13.31 -0.40 -0.91
CA LEU A 53 13.31 -0.70 0.53
C LEU A 53 14.43 -1.67 0.91
N LYS A 54 14.66 -2.70 0.09
CA LYS A 54 15.77 -3.66 0.27
C LYS A 54 17.13 -3.02 0.10
N GLU A 55 17.30 -2.18 -0.93
CA GLU A 55 18.55 -1.45 -1.16
C GLU A 55 18.90 -0.50 0.00
N LYS A 56 17.89 0.03 0.70
CA LYS A 56 18.04 0.87 1.88
C LYS A 56 18.18 0.08 3.19
N GLY A 57 18.03 -1.25 3.17
CA GLY A 57 18.14 -2.12 4.35
C GLY A 57 17.06 -1.91 5.41
N ILE A 58 15.91 -1.35 5.02
CA ILE A 58 14.78 -1.08 5.93
C ILE A 58 13.63 -2.09 5.78
N ASP A 59 13.78 -3.07 4.89
CA ASP A 59 12.78 -4.10 4.62
C ASP A 59 12.50 -4.97 5.85
N THR A 60 13.54 -5.41 6.57
CA THR A 60 13.40 -6.22 7.79
C THR A 60 12.67 -5.49 8.90
N MET A 61 13.07 -4.25 9.19
CA MET A 61 12.41 -3.40 10.19
C MET A 61 10.94 -3.15 9.85
N LEU A 62 10.63 -2.96 8.56
CA LEU A 62 9.26 -2.77 8.11
C LEU A 62 8.41 -4.03 8.25
N ASP A 63 8.98 -5.19 7.95
CA ASP A 63 8.31 -6.49 8.12
C ASP A 63 8.03 -6.80 9.60
N ASP A 64 8.99 -6.54 10.49
CA ASP A 64 8.82 -6.75 11.93
C ASP A 64 7.75 -5.80 12.51
N ALA A 65 7.76 -4.53 12.09
CA ALA A 65 6.71 -3.58 12.46
C ALA A 65 5.31 -4.07 12.01
N ARG A 66 5.18 -4.58 10.78
CA ARG A 66 3.91 -5.11 10.25
C ARG A 66 3.42 -6.35 10.99
N LYS A 67 4.32 -7.25 11.39
CA LYS A 67 3.96 -8.45 12.17
C LYS A 67 3.42 -8.07 13.55
N SER A 68 4.12 -7.17 14.25
CA SER A 68 3.70 -6.74 15.59
C SER A 68 2.30 -6.11 15.60
N SER A 69 1.93 -5.36 14.55
CA SER A 69 0.56 -4.84 14.40
C SER A 69 -0.47 -5.93 14.14
N SER A 70 -0.14 -6.95 13.33
CA SER A 70 -1.07 -8.04 13.03
C SER A 70 -1.34 -8.95 14.23
N GLU A 71 -0.36 -9.15 15.10
CA GLU A 71 -0.53 -9.88 16.36
C GLU A 71 -1.46 -9.10 17.30
N THR A 72 -1.25 -7.79 17.42
CA THR A 72 -2.09 -6.90 18.21
C THR A 72 -3.53 -6.90 17.71
N ASP A 73 -3.76 -6.69 16.40
CA ASP A 73 -5.09 -6.68 15.80
C ASP A 73 -5.81 -8.02 15.94
N ALA A 74 -5.08 -9.14 15.79
CA ALA A 74 -5.63 -10.48 15.96
C ALA A 74 -6.03 -10.78 17.42
N GLU A 75 -5.29 -10.27 18.40
CA GLU A 75 -5.66 -10.36 19.81
C GLU A 75 -6.91 -9.53 20.13
N PHE A 76 -7.02 -8.31 19.58
CA PHE A 76 -8.21 -7.47 19.76
C PHE A 76 -9.46 -8.08 19.12
N LEU A 77 -9.35 -8.65 17.92
CA LEU A 77 -10.47 -9.29 17.22
C LEU A 77 -10.92 -10.61 17.87
N LYS A 78 -10.02 -11.35 18.53
CA LYS A 78 -10.37 -12.57 19.29
C LYS A 78 -11.10 -12.30 20.60
N LYS A 79 -11.01 -11.08 21.14
CA LYS A 79 -11.60 -10.70 22.43
C LYS A 79 -13.02 -10.14 22.31
N SER A 80 -13.53 -9.94 21.09
CA SER A 80 -14.89 -9.49 20.80
C SER A 80 -15.80 -10.65 20.39
#